data_AF-A0A938QQ62-F1
#
_entry.id   AF-A0A938QQ62-F1
#
_cell.length_a   1.000
_cell.length_b   1.000
_cell.length_c   1.000
_cell.angle_alpha   90.00
_cell.angle_beta   90.00
_cell.angle_gamma   90.00
#
_symmetry.space_group_name_H-M   'P 1'
#
loop_
_entity.id
_entity.type
_entity.pdbx_description
1 polymer ?
#
loop_
_entity_poly.entity_id
_entity_poly.type
_entity_poly.pdbx_seq_one_letter_code
_entity_poly.pdbx_strand_id
1 'polypeptide(L)'
;MVAFTKLEATGNDFVVIDEDQGAEPALPVAVRVALSDRHRGVGGDGVLSILRARDDARGARYRMHITNPDGSVPEMCGNGLRCVALHLAQTGRILVDRDVVIDTDAGPRALRVL
;
A
#
# COMPACT_ATOMS: atom_id res chain seq x y z
N MET A 1 -8.66 -17.02 -3.83
CA MET A 1 -8.37 -16.50 -2.47
C MET A 1 -7.41 -15.34 -2.60
N VAL A 2 -7.58 -14.28 -1.81
CA VAL A 2 -6.69 -13.11 -1.78
C VAL A 2 -5.96 -13.13 -0.43
N ALA A 3 -4.63 -13.21 -0.47
CA ALA A 3 -3.81 -13.05 0.73
C ALA A 3 -3.70 -11.55 1.06
N PHE A 4 -3.82 -11.19 2.33
CA PHE A 4 -3.74 -9.81 2.77
C PHE A 4 -3.13 -9.71 4.17
N THR A 5 -2.66 -8.52 4.50
CA THR A 5 -2.30 -8.14 5.87
C THR A 5 -3.18 -6.97 6.30
N LYS A 6 -3.71 -7.03 7.53
CA LYS A 6 -4.47 -5.91 8.11
C LYS A 6 -3.52 -5.06 8.94
N LEU A 7 -3.41 -3.78 8.63
CA LEU A 7 -2.57 -2.83 9.37
C LEU A 7 -3.35 -1.57 9.69
N GLU A 8 -2.96 -0.88 10.76
CA GLU A 8 -3.41 0.47 11.05
C GLU A 8 -2.26 1.40 11.37
N ALA A 9 -2.47 2.68 11.12
CA ALA A 9 -1.60 3.75 11.57
C ALA A 9 -2.45 4.87 12.15
N THR A 10 -2.31 5.09 13.46
CA THR A 10 -3.02 6.15 14.21
C THR A 10 -4.54 6.12 14.01
N GLY A 11 -5.14 4.93 14.05
CA GLY A 11 -6.58 4.72 13.86
C GLY A 11 -7.08 4.73 12.42
N ASN A 12 -6.20 4.94 11.43
CA ASN A 12 -6.54 4.76 10.01
C ASN A 12 -6.10 3.36 9.56
N ASP A 13 -7.05 2.50 9.22
CA ASP A 13 -6.82 1.06 9.02
C ASP A 13 -6.98 0.61 7.56
N PHE A 14 -6.10 -0.28 7.11
CA PHE A 14 -5.98 -0.67 5.70
C PHE A 14 -5.92 -2.18 5.52
N VAL A 15 -6.49 -2.65 4.41
CA VAL A 15 -6.21 -3.99 3.88
C VAL A 15 -5.01 -3.87 2.94
N VAL A 16 -3.88 -4.48 3.30
CA VAL A 16 -2.64 -4.43 2.51
C VAL A 16 -2.52 -5.69 1.67
N ILE A 17 -2.27 -5.52 0.38
CA ILE A 17 -2.17 -6.61 -0.60
C ILE A 17 -0.85 -6.47 -1.34
N ASP A 18 -0.07 -7.55 -1.36
CA ASP A 18 1.14 -7.63 -2.16
C ASP A 18 0.80 -7.97 -3.62
N GLU A 19 1.02 -7.00 -4.51
CA GLU A 19 0.76 -7.09 -5.95
C GLU A 19 2.00 -6.62 -6.75
N ASP A 20 3.21 -6.88 -6.22
CA ASP A 20 4.49 -6.35 -6.73
C ASP A 20 5.00 -7.02 -8.03
N GLN A 21 4.14 -7.79 -8.69
CA GLN A 21 4.39 -8.44 -9.98
C GLN A 21 4.25 -7.48 -11.16
N GLY A 22 3.58 -6.35 -10.96
CA GLY A 22 3.35 -5.33 -11.98
C GLY A 22 3.26 -3.94 -11.39
N ALA A 23 3.25 -2.94 -12.28
CA ALA A 23 3.13 -1.55 -11.89
C ALA A 23 1.68 -1.08 -11.70
N GLU A 24 0.70 -1.95 -11.95
CA GLU A 24 -0.72 -1.70 -11.74
C GLU A 24 -1.32 -2.79 -10.85
N PRO A 25 -2.37 -2.48 -10.07
CA PRO A 25 -3.06 -3.49 -9.31
C PRO A 25 -3.71 -4.55 -10.21
N ALA A 26 -3.54 -5.82 -9.89
CA ALA A 26 -4.15 -6.93 -10.59
C ALA A 26 -5.61 -7.16 -10.14
N LEU A 27 -5.92 -6.87 -8.88
CA LEU A 27 -7.28 -6.96 -8.38
C LEU A 27 -8.17 -5.87 -9.02
N PRO A 28 -9.44 -6.17 -9.37
CA PRO A 28 -10.37 -5.13 -9.80
C PRO A 28 -10.70 -4.13 -8.69
N VAL A 29 -10.95 -2.86 -9.04
CA VAL A 29 -11.39 -1.82 -8.08
C VAL A 29 -12.62 -2.28 -7.29
N ALA A 30 -13.59 -2.92 -7.94
CA ALA A 30 -14.79 -3.44 -7.28
C ALA A 30 -14.46 -4.47 -6.18
N VAL A 31 -13.42 -5.30 -6.36
CA VAL A 31 -12.97 -6.25 -5.34
C VAL A 31 -12.32 -5.52 -4.17
N ARG A 32 -11.49 -4.51 -4.44
CA ARG A 32 -10.88 -3.68 -3.38
C ARG A 32 -11.94 -2.93 -2.57
N VAL A 33 -12.93 -2.35 -3.24
CA VAL A 33 -14.08 -1.72 -2.58
C VAL A 33 -14.84 -2.71 -1.71
N ALA A 34 -15.12 -3.91 -2.23
CA ALA A 34 -15.80 -4.95 -1.44
C ALA A 34 -14.98 -5.41 -0.22
N LEU A 35 -13.65 -5.46 -0.33
CA LEU A 35 -12.77 -5.78 0.81
C LEU A 35 -12.84 -4.72 1.91
N SER A 36 -13.03 -3.45 1.57
CA SER A 36 -13.14 -2.34 2.52
C SER A 36 -14.47 -2.28 3.28
N ASP A 37 -15.51 -3.00 2.84
CA ASP A 37 -16.80 -3.06 3.56
C ASP A 37 -16.60 -3.72 4.94
N ARG A 38 -16.96 -3.01 6.02
CA ARG A 38 -16.74 -3.46 7.40
C ARG A 38 -17.68 -4.57 7.87
N HIS A 39 -18.78 -4.81 7.17
CA HIS A 39 -19.80 -5.79 7.55
C HIS A 39 -19.78 -7.03 6.65
N ARG A 40 -19.41 -6.87 5.38
CA ARG A 40 -19.43 -7.91 4.35
C ARG A 40 -18.05 -8.27 3.81
N GLY A 41 -17.05 -7.44 4.08
CA GLY A 41 -15.66 -7.63 3.70
C GLY A 41 -14.75 -7.81 4.90
N VAL A 42 -13.47 -7.44 4.71
CA VAL A 42 -12.48 -7.37 5.79
C VAL A 42 -12.68 -6.10 6.62
N GLY A 43 -13.13 -5.02 5.97
CA GLY A 43 -13.29 -3.71 6.56
C GLY A 43 -12.00 -2.90 6.53
N GLY A 44 -12.10 -1.59 6.31
CA GLY A 44 -10.98 -0.64 6.43
C GLY A 44 -11.28 0.71 5.79
N ASP A 45 -10.45 1.70 6.09
CA ASP A 45 -10.47 3.02 5.47
C ASP A 45 -9.88 3.03 4.05
N GLY A 46 -9.33 1.89 3.60
CA GLY A 46 -8.93 1.67 2.22
C GLY A 46 -8.17 0.35 2.01
N VAL A 47 -7.88 0.06 0.76
CA VAL A 47 -6.97 -1.01 0.35
C VAL A 47 -5.67 -0.40 -0.16
N LEU A 48 -4.54 -0.90 0.35
CA LEU A 48 -3.20 -0.57 -0.10
C LEU A 48 -2.66 -1.71 -0.95
N SER A 49 -2.47 -1.48 -2.24
CA SER A 49 -1.78 -2.41 -3.14
C SER A 49 -0.31 -2.00 -3.21
N ILE A 50 0.58 -2.93 -2.85
CA ILE A 50 2.03 -2.77 -2.97
C ILE A 50 2.41 -3.28 -4.35
N LEU A 51 2.83 -2.36 -5.22
CA LEU A 51 3.13 -2.61 -6.63
C LEU A 51 4.63 -2.51 -6.89
N ARG A 52 5.04 -2.95 -8.07
CA ARG A 52 6.36 -2.59 -8.61
C ARG A 52 6.38 -1.10 -8.95
N ALA A 53 7.50 -0.42 -8.68
CA ALA A 53 7.70 0.95 -9.15
C ALA A 53 7.57 1.03 -10.69
N ARG A 54 7.01 2.14 -11.21
CA ARG A 54 6.83 2.35 -12.66
C ARG A 54 8.15 2.68 -13.35
N ASP A 55 9.02 3.37 -12.62
CA ASP A 55 10.32 3.84 -13.06
C ASP A 55 11.31 3.67 -11.89
N ASP A 56 12.52 3.22 -12.17
CA ASP A 56 13.58 3.05 -11.18
C ASP A 56 14.48 4.30 -11.05
N ALA A 57 14.20 5.37 -11.81
CA ALA A 57 15.02 6.58 -11.90
C ALA A 57 15.34 7.28 -10.56
N ARG A 58 14.66 6.93 -9.46
CA ARG A 58 14.95 7.46 -8.11
C ARG A 58 15.21 6.39 -7.04
N GLY A 59 15.49 5.16 -7.45
CA GLY A 59 15.81 4.05 -6.55
C GLY A 59 14.59 3.46 -5.82
N ALA A 60 13.37 3.82 -6.23
CA ALA A 60 12.17 3.20 -5.72
C ALA A 60 12.02 1.79 -6.31
N ARG A 61 11.88 0.78 -5.45
CA ARG A 61 11.57 -0.59 -5.87
C ARG A 61 10.08 -0.89 -5.84
N TYR A 62 9.35 -0.19 -4.96
CA TYR A 62 7.95 -0.42 -4.68
C TYR A 62 7.14 0.87 -4.89
N ARG A 63 5.88 0.73 -5.30
CA ARG A 63 4.90 1.80 -5.39
C ARG A 63 3.71 1.47 -4.49
N MET A 64 3.26 2.44 -3.70
CA MET A 64 2.00 2.37 -2.98
C MET A 64 0.87 2.88 -3.90
N HIS A 65 -0.17 2.07 -4.07
CA HIS A 65 -1.42 2.47 -4.68
C HIS A 65 -2.57 2.27 -3.70
N ILE A 66 -3.50 3.22 -3.66
CA ILE A 66 -4.59 3.25 -2.67
C ILE A 66 -5.92 3.20 -3.39
N THR A 67 -6.85 2.38 -2.90
CA THR A 67 -8.26 2.46 -3.28
C THR A 67 -9.09 2.68 -2.03
N ASN A 68 -9.79 3.80 -1.98
CA ASN A 68 -10.72 4.13 -0.90
C ASN A 68 -11.99 3.27 -0.98
N PRO A 69 -12.79 3.20 0.11
CA PRO A 69 -14.04 2.41 0.14
C PRO A 69 -15.08 2.88 -0.89
N ASP A 70 -15.03 4.14 -1.33
CA ASP A 70 -15.89 4.68 -2.38
C ASP A 70 -15.35 4.41 -3.81
N GLY A 71 -14.20 3.74 -3.92
CA GLY A 71 -13.53 3.43 -5.19
C GLY A 71 -12.61 4.53 -5.70
N SER A 72 -12.52 5.68 -5.01
CA SER A 72 -11.58 6.74 -5.38
C SER A 72 -10.12 6.32 -5.15
N VAL A 73 -9.22 6.87 -5.96
CA VAL A 73 -7.78 6.61 -5.91
C VAL A 73 -7.08 7.92 -5.57
N PRO A 74 -6.80 8.20 -4.28
CA PRO A 74 -6.03 9.37 -3.90
C PRO A 74 -4.56 9.20 -4.31
N GLU A 75 -3.89 10.32 -4.59
CA GLU A 75 -2.50 10.29 -5.03
C GLU A 75 -1.50 9.89 -3.93
N MET A 76 -1.86 10.11 -2.65
CA MET A 76 -1.00 9.85 -1.50
C MET A 76 -1.82 9.69 -0.21
N CYS A 77 -1.33 8.87 0.72
CA CYS A 77 -1.78 8.83 2.12
C CYS A 77 -0.59 8.58 3.05
N GLY A 78 -0.31 9.51 3.97
CA GLY A 78 0.81 9.38 4.89
C GLY A 78 0.67 8.19 5.85
N ASN A 79 -0.55 7.91 6.31
CA ASN A 79 -0.84 6.76 7.17
C ASN A 79 -0.66 5.44 6.39
N GLY A 80 -1.18 5.39 5.17
CA GLY A 80 -1.01 4.24 4.29
C GLY A 80 0.47 3.97 3.96
N LEU A 81 1.25 5.02 3.72
CA LEU A 81 2.68 4.89 3.43
C LEU A 81 3.44 4.28 4.61
N ARG A 82 3.10 4.66 5.85
CA ARG A 82 3.67 4.03 7.06
C ARG A 82 3.30 2.56 7.16
N CYS A 83 2.05 2.18 6.85
CA CYS A 83 1.63 0.79 6.82
C CYS A 83 2.38 -0.03 5.76
N VAL A 84 2.53 0.49 4.53
CA VAL A 84 3.30 -0.17 3.47
C VAL A 84 4.75 -0.36 3.89
N ALA A 85 5.39 0.67 4.46
CA ALA A 85 6.76 0.61 4.93
C ALA A 85 6.95 -0.46 6.01
N LEU A 86 6.06 -0.49 7.00
CA LEU A 86 6.07 -1.49 8.06
C LEU A 86 5.92 -2.91 7.49
N HIS A 87 4.96 -3.11 6.57
CA HIS A 87 4.73 -4.40 5.93
C HIS A 87 5.97 -4.89 5.15
N LEU A 88 6.58 -4.01 4.36
CA LEU A 88 7.81 -4.32 3.63
C LEU A 88 8.97 -4.67 4.57
N ALA A 89 9.10 -3.96 5.71
CA ALA A 89 10.15 -4.24 6.69
C ALA A 89 9.92 -5.60 7.40
N GLN A 90 8.69 -5.87 7.84
CA GLN A 90 8.32 -7.13 8.50
C GLN A 90 8.49 -8.35 7.60
N THR A 91 8.34 -8.17 6.28
CA THR A 91 8.56 -9.21 5.27
C THR A 91 10.01 -9.28 4.77
N GLY A 92 10.93 -8.50 5.37
CA GLY A 92 12.37 -8.50 5.02
C GLY A 92 12.68 -7.92 3.63
N ARG A 93 11.74 -7.18 3.03
CA ARG A 93 11.87 -6.59 1.69
C ARG A 93 12.53 -5.22 1.68
N ILE A 94 12.52 -4.53 2.82
CA ILE A 94 13.31 -3.33 3.08
C ILE A 94 14.00 -3.46 4.45
N LEU A 95 15.08 -2.71 4.65
CA LEU A 95 15.82 -2.70 5.92
C LEU A 95 15.24 -1.67 6.88
N VAL A 96 15.26 -2.01 8.18
CA VAL A 96 15.03 -1.04 9.27
C VAL A 96 16.26 -0.15 9.45
N ASP A 97 16.03 1.05 10.01
CA ASP A 97 17.01 2.14 10.21
C ASP A 97 17.81 2.52 8.96
N ARG A 98 17.17 2.43 7.78
CA ARG A 98 17.74 2.85 6.50
C ARG A 98 16.74 3.68 5.73
N ASP A 99 17.25 4.67 4.99
CA ASP A 99 16.43 5.46 4.10
C ASP A 99 15.99 4.61 2.90
N VAL A 100 14.70 4.66 2.62
CA VAL A 100 14.02 3.92 1.55
C VAL A 100 13.15 4.89 0.78
N VAL A 101 13.05 4.68 -0.53
CA VAL A 101 12.13 5.42 -1.39
C VAL A 101 10.99 4.50 -1.82
N ILE A 102 9.77 4.94 -1.61
CA ILE A 102 8.55 4.29 -2.10
C ILE A 102 7.83 5.26 -3.03
N ASP A 103 7.46 4.79 -4.22
CA ASP A 103 6.71 5.58 -5.18
C ASP A 103 5.24 5.71 -4.77
N THR A 104 4.65 6.85 -5.12
CA THR A 104 3.21 7.12 -4.98
C THR A 104 2.74 7.86 -6.23
N ASP A 105 1.43 8.06 -6.37
CA ASP A 105 0.88 8.82 -7.50
C ASP A 105 1.14 10.32 -7.37
N ALA A 106 1.50 10.79 -6.17
CA ALA A 106 2.06 12.13 -5.92
C ALA A 106 3.60 12.18 -6.06
N GLY A 107 4.21 11.13 -6.63
CA GLY A 107 5.66 10.97 -6.79
C GLY A 107 6.37 10.25 -5.63
N PRO A 108 7.69 10.08 -5.72
CA PRO A 108 8.47 9.31 -4.74
C PRO A 108 8.48 9.96 -3.36
N ARG A 109 8.48 9.13 -2.32
CA ARG A 109 8.58 9.55 -0.92
C ARG A 109 9.73 8.81 -0.25
N ALA A 110 10.67 9.57 0.31
CA ALA A 110 11.73 9.04 1.14
C ALA A 110 11.23 8.91 2.59
N LEU A 111 11.52 7.78 3.20
CA LEU A 111 11.15 7.48 4.58
C LEU A 111 12.14 6.51 5.21
N ARG A 112 12.03 6.35 6.53
CA ARG A 112 12.80 5.38 7.30
C ARG A 112 11.88 4.66 8.27
N VAL A 113 12.01 3.34 8.34
CA VAL A 113 11.40 2.53 9.40
C VAL A 113 12.40 2.48 10.55
N LEU A 114 11.97 2.84 11.76
CA LEU A 114 12.81 2.86 12.96
C LEU A 114 12.73 1.55 13.73
#